data_AF-K1ZQ79-F1
#
_entry.id   AF-K1ZQ79-F1
#
_cell.length_a   1.000
_cell.length_b   1.000
_cell.length_c   1.000
_cell.angle_alpha   90.00
_cell.angle_beta   90.00
_cell.angle_gamma   90.00
#
_symmetry.space_group_name_H-M   'P 1'
#
loop_
_entity.id
_entity.type
_entity.pdbx_description
1 polymer ?
#
loop_
_entity_poly.entity_id
_entity_poly.type
_entity_poly.pdbx_seq_one_letter_code
_entity_poly.pdbx_strand_id
1 'polypeptide(L)'
;MANLDFISYPIGQYITNNLNFVKGLKQEPRVFATNYFLKDAQGQFCNHKLAKKVWLHWAELRVHGEAGAWKTPTGLIPKHEDLARLFKQFFNEDYTKEEYAYQFSFRCDKWLAKLERSINYYQKNVPDCPQKVYALWHSAIENIKQAQKRHGAVIKPGEEGGE
;
A
#
# COMPACT_ATOMS: atom_id res chain seq x y z
N MET A 1 -2.64 6.50 -10.98
CA MET A 1 -3.86 5.91 -11.59
C MET A 1 -3.42 5.28 -12.91
N ALA A 2 -3.99 4.14 -13.30
CA ALA A 2 -3.55 3.37 -14.45
C ALA A 2 -4.12 3.93 -15.78
N ASN A 3 -3.87 5.21 -16.04
CA ASN A 3 -4.50 5.93 -17.15
C ASN A 3 -3.58 6.93 -17.87
N LEU A 4 -2.25 6.80 -17.73
CA LEU A 4 -1.28 7.77 -18.26
C LEU A 4 -1.50 8.08 -19.75
N ASP A 5 -1.71 7.04 -20.56
CA ASP A 5 -1.93 7.16 -22.01
C ASP A 5 -3.28 7.79 -22.39
N PHE A 6 -4.17 7.98 -21.42
CA PHE A 6 -5.51 8.54 -21.62
C PHE A 6 -5.68 9.94 -21.03
N ILE A 7 -4.63 10.52 -20.43
CA ILE A 7 -4.69 11.88 -19.90
C ILE A 7 -4.55 12.86 -21.08
N SER A 8 -5.61 13.60 -21.38
CA SER A 8 -5.69 14.53 -22.53
C SER A 8 -5.25 15.97 -22.21
N TYR A 9 -4.77 16.24 -21.00
CA TYR A 9 -4.39 17.57 -20.50
C TYR A 9 -3.15 17.46 -19.60
N PRO A 10 -2.55 18.58 -19.13
CA PRO A 10 -1.31 18.52 -18.35
C PRO A 10 -1.39 17.60 -17.13
N ILE A 11 -0.38 16.75 -16.95
CA ILE A 11 -0.36 15.72 -15.90
C ILE A 11 -0.37 16.36 -14.50
N GLY A 12 0.34 17.46 -14.28
CA GLY A 12 0.32 18.16 -13.00
C GLY A 12 -1.05 18.74 -12.66
N GLN A 13 -1.78 19.23 -13.65
CA GLN A 13 -3.19 19.60 -13.47
C GLN A 13 -4.06 18.38 -13.14
N TYR A 14 -3.84 17.24 -13.80
CA TYR A 14 -4.56 16.00 -13.48
C TYR A 14 -4.33 15.56 -12.03
N ILE A 15 -3.09 15.63 -11.55
CA ILE A 15 -2.77 15.34 -10.15
C ILE A 15 -3.45 16.33 -9.20
N THR A 16 -3.42 17.62 -9.53
CA THR A 16 -4.08 18.68 -8.73
C THR A 16 -5.58 18.43 -8.60
N ASN A 17 -6.24 18.04 -9.70
CA ASN A 17 -7.66 17.69 -9.69
C ASN A 17 -7.96 16.53 -8.74
N ASN A 18 -7.12 15.49 -8.73
CA ASN A 18 -7.27 14.36 -7.82
C ASN A 18 -7.00 14.74 -6.35
N LEU A 19 -6.03 15.62 -6.09
CA LEU A 19 -5.80 16.16 -4.74
C LEU A 19 -6.98 17.00 -4.24
N ASN A 20 -7.69 17.67 -5.16
CA ASN A 20 -8.87 18.48 -4.86
C ASN A 20 -10.17 17.68 -4.84
N PHE A 21 -10.17 16.43 -5.31
CA PHE A 21 -11.38 15.62 -5.50
C PHE A 21 -12.19 15.46 -4.21
N VAL A 22 -11.51 15.37 -3.07
CA VAL A 22 -12.16 15.19 -1.77
C VAL A 22 -12.73 16.48 -1.18
N LYS A 23 -12.43 17.66 -1.74
CA LYS A 23 -12.91 18.94 -1.23
C LYS A 23 -14.44 19.00 -1.30
N GLY A 24 -15.07 19.12 -0.14
CA GLY A 24 -16.53 19.22 -0.02
C GLY A 24 -17.25 17.87 0.10
N LEU A 25 -16.53 16.74 0.09
CA LEU A 25 -17.14 15.45 0.41
C LEU A 25 -17.46 15.37 1.90
N LYS A 26 -18.68 14.93 2.24
CA LYS A 26 -19.07 14.64 3.62
C LYS A 26 -18.42 13.36 4.15
N GLN A 27 -18.12 12.43 3.25
CA GLN A 27 -17.49 11.15 3.55
C GLN A 27 -16.50 10.84 2.44
N GLU A 28 -15.22 10.72 2.80
CA GLU A 28 -14.15 10.44 1.85
C GLU A 28 -14.04 8.92 1.61
N PRO A 29 -13.85 8.47 0.36
CA PRO A 29 -13.65 7.07 0.07
C PRO A 29 -12.26 6.61 0.56
N ARG A 30 -12.22 5.41 1.17
CA ARG A 30 -10.94 4.76 1.52
C ARG A 30 -10.25 4.25 0.26
N VAL A 31 -8.96 4.53 0.12
CA VAL A 31 -8.14 4.09 -1.01
C VAL A 31 -7.27 2.91 -0.58
N PHE A 32 -7.33 1.82 -1.34
CA PHE A 32 -6.56 0.60 -1.10
C PHE A 32 -5.56 0.36 -2.22
N ALA A 33 -4.41 -0.21 -1.87
CA ALA A 33 -3.41 -0.67 -2.82
C ALA A 33 -3.14 -2.16 -2.58
N THR A 34 -3.11 -2.95 -3.65
CA THR A 34 -2.94 -4.41 -3.59
C THR A 34 -1.81 -4.85 -4.52
N ASN A 35 -1.07 -5.88 -4.13
CA ASN A 35 -0.10 -6.55 -4.98
C ASN A 35 -0.42 -8.06 -5.08
N TYR A 36 -1.15 -8.44 -6.12
CA TYR A 36 -1.52 -9.86 -6.37
C TYR A 36 -0.38 -10.69 -6.94
N PHE A 37 0.75 -10.07 -7.25
CA PHE A 37 1.87 -10.66 -7.97
C PHE A 37 3.15 -10.67 -7.13
N LEU A 38 3.00 -10.57 -5.80
CA LEU A 38 4.14 -10.70 -4.90
C LEU A 38 4.75 -12.09 -5.07
N LYS A 39 6.08 -12.13 -5.12
CA LYS A 39 6.86 -13.35 -5.25
C LYS A 39 7.72 -13.60 -4.02
N ASP A 40 7.93 -14.88 -3.73
CA ASP A 40 8.87 -15.33 -2.72
C ASP A 40 10.33 -15.21 -3.20
N ALA A 41 11.27 -15.61 -2.34
CA ALA A 41 12.70 -15.60 -2.67
C ALA A 41 13.07 -16.59 -3.79
N GLN A 42 12.22 -17.59 -4.06
CA GLN A 42 12.35 -18.61 -5.09
C GLN A 42 11.65 -18.18 -6.39
N GLY A 43 11.08 -16.96 -6.44
CA GLY A 43 10.40 -16.41 -7.60
C GLY A 43 8.99 -16.95 -7.85
N GLN A 44 8.43 -17.72 -6.91
CA GLN A 44 7.07 -18.24 -6.97
C GLN A 44 6.07 -17.21 -6.45
N PHE A 45 4.85 -17.21 -6.98
CA PHE A 45 3.81 -16.31 -6.49
C PHE A 45 3.39 -16.71 -5.07
N CYS A 46 3.30 -15.72 -4.17
CA CYS A 46 2.92 -15.98 -2.78
C CYS A 46 1.47 -16.43 -2.60
N ASN A 47 0.60 -16.13 -3.57
CA ASN A 47 -0.78 -16.59 -3.57
C ASN A 47 -1.24 -16.91 -5.00
N HIS A 48 -2.27 -17.73 -5.10
CA HIS A 48 -2.97 -17.98 -6.36
C HIS A 48 -3.79 -16.75 -6.81
N LYS A 49 -4.05 -16.62 -8.11
CA LYS A 49 -4.71 -15.44 -8.71
C LYS A 49 -6.13 -15.16 -8.18
N LEU A 50 -6.82 -16.19 -7.67
CA LEU A 50 -8.17 -16.05 -7.12
C LEU A 50 -8.19 -15.44 -5.71
N ALA A 51 -7.04 -15.38 -5.02
CA ALA A 51 -6.90 -14.75 -3.71
C ALA A 51 -7.35 -13.28 -3.69
N LYS A 52 -7.49 -12.62 -4.84
CA LYS A 52 -8.19 -11.32 -5.00
C LYS A 52 -9.53 -11.24 -4.26
N LYS A 53 -10.25 -12.37 -4.13
CA LYS A 53 -11.49 -12.41 -3.36
C LYS A 53 -11.25 -12.06 -1.89
N VAL A 54 -10.21 -12.61 -1.26
CA VAL A 54 -9.86 -12.31 0.15
C VAL A 54 -9.52 -10.83 0.31
N TRP A 55 -8.68 -10.29 -0.58
CA TRP A 55 -8.21 -8.89 -0.50
C TRP A 55 -9.37 -7.88 -0.63
N LEU A 56 -10.32 -8.15 -1.52
CA LEU A 56 -11.51 -7.31 -1.71
C LEU A 56 -12.44 -7.35 -0.49
N HIS A 57 -12.66 -8.52 0.11
CA HIS A 57 -13.52 -8.64 1.29
C HIS A 57 -12.87 -8.02 2.53
N TRP A 58 -11.55 -8.11 2.69
CA TRP A 58 -10.89 -7.38 3.77
C TRP A 58 -11.02 -5.86 3.61
N ALA A 59 -10.92 -5.35 2.37
CA ALA A 59 -11.15 -3.93 2.11
C ALA A 59 -12.60 -3.51 2.44
N GLU A 60 -13.59 -4.35 2.16
CA GLU A 60 -14.98 -4.14 2.52
C GLU A 60 -15.18 -4.09 4.05
N LEU A 61 -14.66 -5.06 4.80
CA LEU A 61 -14.67 -5.02 6.26
C LEU A 61 -14.04 -3.73 6.81
N ARG A 62 -12.93 -3.28 6.21
CA ARG A 62 -12.28 -2.01 6.58
C ARG A 62 -13.13 -0.79 6.25
N VAL A 63 -13.93 -0.80 5.18
CA VAL A 63 -14.85 0.29 4.87
C VAL A 63 -15.96 0.37 5.91
N HIS A 64 -16.45 -0.77 6.40
CA HIS A 64 -17.51 -0.85 7.40
C HIS A 64 -17.03 -0.73 8.86
N GLY A 65 -15.71 -0.72 9.10
CA GLY A 65 -15.16 -0.62 10.46
C GLY A 65 -15.17 -1.95 11.22
N GLU A 66 -15.26 -3.07 10.49
CA GLU A 66 -15.43 -4.42 11.04
C GLU A 66 -14.09 -5.18 11.15
N ALA A 67 -12.99 -4.59 10.70
CA ALA A 67 -11.65 -5.16 10.78
C ALA A 67 -10.63 -4.15 11.33
N GLY A 68 -9.76 -4.61 12.23
CA GLY A 68 -8.59 -3.85 12.69
C GLY A 68 -7.47 -3.84 11.64
N ALA A 69 -6.37 -3.16 11.93
CA ALA A 69 -5.20 -3.17 11.06
C ALA A 69 -3.90 -2.95 11.83
N TRP A 70 -2.79 -3.38 11.25
CA TRP A 70 -1.47 -2.98 11.71
C TRP A 70 -0.97 -1.77 10.95
N LYS A 71 -0.25 -0.91 11.67
CA LYS A 71 0.44 0.24 11.07
C LYS A 71 1.71 -0.23 10.37
N THR A 72 2.04 0.48 9.31
CA THR A 72 3.33 0.44 8.60
C THR A 72 3.71 1.89 8.26
N PRO A 73 4.98 2.16 7.91
CA PRO A 73 5.42 3.53 7.61
C PRO A 73 4.64 4.22 6.47
N THR A 74 3.96 3.48 5.60
CA THR A 74 3.21 4.02 4.45
C THR A 74 1.71 3.78 4.52
N GLY A 75 1.17 3.25 5.61
CA GLY A 75 -0.27 2.97 5.73
C GLY A 75 -0.59 1.74 6.57
N LEU A 76 -1.74 1.14 6.30
CA LEU A 76 -2.32 0.07 7.10
C LEU A 76 -2.33 -1.25 6.34
N ILE A 77 -2.13 -2.35 7.07
CA ILE A 77 -2.17 -3.72 6.55
C ILE A 77 -3.14 -4.59 7.36
N PRO A 78 -3.71 -5.65 6.78
CA PRO A 78 -4.58 -6.60 7.48
C PRO A 78 -3.88 -7.26 8.67
N LYS A 79 -4.68 -7.69 9.66
CA LYS A 79 -4.25 -8.65 10.68
C LYS A 79 -4.30 -10.07 10.12
N HIS A 80 -3.43 -10.96 10.61
CA HIS A 80 -3.39 -12.36 10.18
C HIS A 80 -4.73 -13.07 10.38
N GLU A 81 -5.39 -12.84 11.51
CA GLU A 81 -6.66 -13.47 11.89
C GLU A 81 -7.78 -13.20 10.89
N ASP A 82 -7.87 -11.97 10.38
CA ASP A 82 -8.86 -11.61 9.36
C ASP A 82 -8.61 -12.37 8.06
N LEU A 83 -7.35 -12.42 7.62
CA LEU A 83 -7.00 -13.10 6.37
C LEU A 83 -7.17 -14.61 6.49
N ALA A 84 -6.71 -15.21 7.59
CA ALA A 84 -6.85 -16.64 7.82
C ALA A 84 -8.31 -17.08 7.80
N ARG A 85 -9.19 -16.30 8.45
CA ARG A 85 -10.64 -16.53 8.39
C ARG A 85 -11.19 -16.43 6.97
N LEU A 86 -10.80 -15.41 6.21
CA LEU A 86 -11.29 -15.20 4.84
C LEU A 86 -10.77 -16.27 3.85
N PHE A 87 -9.52 -16.70 3.96
CA PHE A 87 -8.97 -17.81 3.16
C PHE A 87 -9.71 -19.11 3.48
N LYS A 88 -9.95 -19.40 4.76
CA LYS A 88 -10.72 -20.57 5.15
C LYS A 88 -12.15 -20.53 4.61
N GLN A 89 -12.82 -19.38 4.73
CA GLN A 89 -14.20 -19.21 4.28
C GLN A 89 -14.35 -19.34 2.77
N PHE A 90 -13.45 -18.77 1.97
CA PHE A 90 -13.62 -18.71 0.52
C PHE A 90 -12.95 -19.82 -0.26
N PHE A 91 -11.90 -20.43 0.30
CA PHE A 91 -11.09 -21.43 -0.39
C PHE A 91 -10.89 -22.72 0.42
N ASN A 92 -11.34 -22.76 1.68
CA ASN A 92 -11.03 -23.85 2.63
C ASN A 92 -9.52 -24.08 2.80
N GLU A 93 -8.72 -23.02 2.62
CA GLU A 93 -7.27 -23.05 2.73
C GLU A 93 -6.82 -22.49 4.09
N ASP A 94 -5.72 -23.05 4.62
CA ASP A 94 -5.09 -22.55 5.84
C ASP A 94 -4.01 -21.53 5.46
N TYR A 95 -4.25 -20.25 5.79
CA TYR A 95 -3.28 -19.18 5.56
C TYR A 95 -2.37 -19.02 6.77
N THR A 96 -1.10 -19.39 6.60
CA THR A 96 -0.14 -19.53 7.69
C THR A 96 0.40 -18.19 8.18
N LYS A 97 0.93 -18.16 9.41
CA LYS A 97 1.57 -16.96 9.97
C LYS A 97 2.86 -16.63 9.24
N GLU A 98 3.54 -17.64 8.71
CA GLU A 98 4.78 -17.57 7.96
C GLU A 98 4.54 -16.89 6.60
N GLU A 99 3.51 -17.33 5.86
CA GLU A 99 3.08 -16.68 4.61
C GLU A 99 2.70 -15.22 4.85
N TYR A 100 1.90 -14.98 5.88
CA TYR A 100 1.49 -13.63 6.27
C TYR A 100 2.69 -12.74 6.62
N ALA A 101 3.60 -13.22 7.46
CA ALA A 101 4.79 -12.49 7.86
C ALA A 101 5.64 -12.14 6.64
N TYR A 102 5.83 -13.07 5.70
CA TYR A 102 6.56 -12.79 4.47
C TYR A 102 5.86 -11.75 3.58
N GLN A 103 4.55 -11.92 3.35
CA GLN A 103 3.78 -11.08 2.44
C GLN A 103 3.69 -9.64 2.92
N PHE A 104 3.52 -9.44 4.23
CA PHE A 104 3.29 -8.12 4.82
C PHE A 104 4.51 -7.51 5.53
N SER A 105 5.67 -8.17 5.50
CA SER A 105 6.92 -7.56 5.96
C SER A 105 7.26 -6.31 5.16
N PHE A 106 7.45 -5.19 5.85
CA PHE A 106 7.82 -3.91 5.26
C PHE A 106 9.34 -3.84 5.06
N ARG A 107 9.76 -3.84 3.80
CA ARG A 107 11.19 -3.85 3.41
C ARG A 107 11.64 -2.42 3.12
N CYS A 108 12.25 -1.77 4.11
CA CYS A 108 12.55 -0.33 4.10
C CYS A 108 13.31 0.10 2.84
N ASP A 109 14.43 -0.57 2.53
CA ASP A 109 15.28 -0.21 1.39
C ASP A 109 14.56 -0.33 0.05
N LYS A 110 13.66 -1.32 -0.09
CA LYS A 110 12.87 -1.52 -1.32
C LYS A 110 11.84 -0.40 -1.51
N TRP A 111 11.25 0.07 -0.42
CA TRP A 111 10.33 1.21 -0.43
C TRP A 111 11.05 2.53 -0.70
N LEU A 112 12.17 2.79 -0.05
CA LEU A 112 13.00 3.98 -0.29
C LEU A 112 13.42 4.07 -1.75
N ALA A 113 13.98 2.98 -2.30
CA ALA A 113 14.36 2.93 -3.72
C ALA A 113 13.17 3.14 -4.66
N LYS A 114 11.96 2.68 -4.30
CA LYS A 114 10.75 2.94 -5.08
C LYS A 114 10.35 4.41 -5.07
N LEU A 115 10.40 5.07 -3.92
CA LEU A 115 10.07 6.49 -3.79
C LEU A 115 11.08 7.36 -4.55
N GLU A 116 12.37 7.08 -4.42
CA GLU A 116 13.42 7.79 -5.16
C GLU A 116 13.25 7.69 -6.68
N ARG A 117 13.00 6.47 -7.20
CA ARG A 117 12.67 6.31 -8.63
C ARG A 117 11.44 7.10 -9.04
N SER A 118 10.42 7.17 -8.18
CA SER A 118 9.19 7.91 -8.46
C SER A 118 9.47 9.41 -8.53
N ILE A 119 10.20 9.96 -7.55
CA ILE A 119 10.60 11.38 -7.52
C ILE A 119 11.38 11.74 -8.79
N ASN A 120 12.40 10.96 -9.13
CA ASN A 120 13.24 11.20 -10.31
C ASN A 120 12.42 11.17 -11.61
N TYR A 121 11.48 10.23 -11.75
CA TYR A 121 10.60 10.17 -12.91
C TYR A 121 9.75 11.44 -13.03
N TYR A 122 9.10 11.87 -11.95
CA TYR A 122 8.21 13.04 -12.00
C TYR A 122 8.99 14.35 -12.21
N GLN A 123 10.17 14.50 -11.60
CA GLN A 123 11.02 15.67 -11.81
C GLN A 123 11.44 15.81 -13.28
N LYS A 124 11.75 14.68 -13.94
CA LYS A 124 12.18 14.69 -15.33
C LYS A 124 11.03 14.83 -16.34
N ASN A 125 9.88 14.22 -16.06
CA ASN A 125 8.83 14.01 -17.07
C ASN A 125 7.54 14.80 -16.81
N VAL A 126 7.38 15.41 -15.63
CA VAL A 126 6.15 16.15 -15.26
C VAL A 126 6.55 17.53 -14.71
N PRO A 127 6.86 18.51 -15.59
CA PRO A 127 7.37 19.81 -15.17
C PRO A 127 6.35 20.62 -14.34
N ASP A 128 5.05 20.35 -14.51
CA ASP A 128 3.96 20.98 -13.77
C ASP A 128 3.52 20.19 -12.52
N CYS A 129 4.30 19.19 -12.08
CA CYS A 129 3.98 18.38 -10.92
C CYS A 129 3.83 19.26 -9.66
N PRO A 130 2.71 19.17 -8.91
CA PRO A 130 2.48 20.01 -7.75
C PRO A 130 3.51 19.77 -6.63
N GLN A 131 4.07 20.84 -6.06
CA GLN A 131 5.07 20.75 -4.98
C GLN A 131 4.60 19.95 -3.76
N LYS A 132 3.29 19.96 -3.48
CA LYS A 132 2.69 19.15 -2.42
C LYS A 132 2.97 17.66 -2.59
N VAL A 133 3.08 17.14 -3.81
CA VAL A 133 3.37 15.72 -4.08
C VAL A 133 4.80 15.39 -3.66
N TYR A 134 5.77 16.23 -4.02
CA TYR A 134 7.16 16.05 -3.58
C TYR A 134 7.29 16.11 -2.07
N ALA A 135 6.62 17.06 -1.41
CA ALA A 135 6.59 17.14 0.05
C ALA A 135 6.06 15.84 0.69
N LEU A 136 5.00 15.24 0.14
CA LEU A 136 4.46 13.96 0.61
C LEU A 136 5.45 12.80 0.43
N TRP A 137 6.14 12.72 -0.72
CA TRP A 137 7.16 11.69 -0.92
C TRP A 137 8.36 11.85 -0.01
N HIS A 138 8.85 13.07 0.19
CA HIS A 138 9.96 13.34 1.11
C HIS A 138 9.59 13.04 2.56
N SER A 139 8.37 13.38 2.97
CA SER A 139 7.86 13.01 4.30
C SER A 139 7.76 11.49 4.47
N ALA A 140 7.27 10.76 3.45
CA ALA A 140 7.22 9.31 3.50
C ALA A 140 8.62 8.69 3.59
N ILE A 141 9.61 9.22 2.87
CA ILE A 141 11.01 8.79 2.96
C ILE A 141 11.54 8.97 4.39
N GLU A 142 11.29 10.12 5.00
CA GLU A 142 11.76 10.39 6.37
C GLU A 142 11.09 9.47 7.38
N ASN A 143 9.77 9.27 7.29
CA ASN A 143 9.04 8.33 8.15
C ASN A 143 9.60 6.90 8.04
N ILE A 144 9.91 6.45 6.82
CA ILE A 144 10.51 5.13 6.60
C ILE A 144 11.92 5.06 7.22
N LYS A 145 12.75 6.10 7.07
CA LYS A 145 14.09 6.13 7.68
C LYS A 145 14.02 6.10 9.20
N GLN A 146 13.07 6.79 9.81
CA GLN A 146 12.86 6.76 11.26
C GLN A 146 12.39 5.38 11.73
N ALA A 147 11.43 4.78 11.03
CA ALA A 147 11.00 3.40 11.28
C ALA A 147 12.16 2.40 11.15
N GLN A 148 12.99 2.55 10.11
CA GLN A 148 14.17 1.73 9.88
C GLN A 148 15.19 1.82 11.02
N LYS A 149 15.40 3.02 11.60
CA LYS A 149 16.28 3.18 12.78
C LYS A 149 15.74 2.47 14.03
N ARG A 150 14.41 2.40 14.18
CA ARG A 150 13.75 1.79 15.34
C ARG A 150 13.64 0.27 15.24
N HIS A 151 13.31 -0.24 14.05
CA HIS A 151 12.92 -1.64 13.84
C HIS A 151 13.89 -2.42 12.93
N GLY A 152 14.84 -1.73 12.29
CA GLY A 152 15.78 -2.33 11.34
C GLY A 152 15.30 -2.28 9.88
N ALA A 153 16.04 -2.95 9.00
CA ALA A 153 15.81 -2.90 7.55
C ALA A 153 14.51 -3.58 7.08
N VAL A 154 14.01 -4.54 7.87
CA VAL A 154 12.75 -5.26 7.62
C VAL A 154 11.90 -5.19 8.87
N ILE A 155 10.72 -4.61 8.74
CA ILE A 155 9.75 -4.44 9.82
C ILE A 155 8.66 -5.51 9.64
N LYS A 156 8.46 -6.36 10.65
CA LYS A 156 7.43 -7.40 10.61
C LYS A 156 6.04 -6.80 10.87
N PRO A 157 4.96 -7.44 10.37
CA PRO A 157 3.60 -6.96 10.65
C PRO A 157 3.32 -6.84 12.15
N GLY A 158 2.82 -5.69 12.58
CA GLY A 158 2.47 -5.39 13.97
C GLY A 158 3.56 -4.70 14.80
N GLU A 159 4.79 -4.59 14.31
CA GLU A 159 5.89 -3.95 15.07
C GLU A 159 5.73 -2.43 15.24
N GLU A 160 5.02 -1.76 14.33
CA GLU A 160 4.67 -0.32 14.43
C GLU A 160 3.37 -0.08 15.24
N GLY A 161 2.80 -1.13 15.84
CA GLY A 161 1.55 -1.06 16.59
C GLY A 161 0.29 -1.14 15.72
N GLY A 162 -0.86 -1.15 16.39
CA GLY A 162 -2.18 -1.37 15.78
C GLY A 162 -3.12 -0.18 15.84
N GLU A 163 -4.16 -0.27 15.02
CA GLU A 163 -5.41 0.47 15.14
C GLU A 163 -6.54 -0.50 15.52
#